data_AF-A0A535GXV6-F1
#
_entry.id   AF-A0A535GXV6-F1
#
_cell.length_a   1.000
_cell.length_b   1.000
_cell.length_c   1.000
_cell.angle_alpha   90.00
_cell.angle_beta   90.00
_cell.angle_gamma   90.00
#
_symmetry.space_group_name_H-M   'P 1'
#
loop_
_entity.id
_entity.type
_entity.pdbx_description
1 polymer ?
#
loop_
_entity_poly.entity_id
_entity_poly.type
_entity_poly.pdbx_seq_one_letter_code
_entity_poly.pdbx_strand_id
1 'polypeptide(L)'
;MDIKHTIELIGSAFELAGVAVLVIGSVLAFARYIVSLIRLRDGPMAYRRLRLNLGRSIVLGLELLVAADIINSVAINPTFASVGVLGLIVLVRTFLSWSLEVEINGEWPWQRLRFHKGEPPDPNEL
;
A
#
# COMPACT_ATOMS: atom_id res chain seq x y z
N MET A 1 -23.42 12.72 23.89
CA MET A 1 -22.03 12.53 23.42
C MET A 1 -21.80 13.54 22.34
N ASP A 2 -20.74 14.34 22.46
CA ASP A 2 -20.40 15.37 21.48
C ASP A 2 -19.92 14.69 20.19
N ILE A 3 -20.42 15.13 19.03
CA ILE A 3 -20.14 14.48 17.73
C ILE A 3 -18.63 14.45 17.46
N LYS A 4 -17.91 15.47 17.93
CA LYS A 4 -16.45 15.56 17.85
C LYS A 4 -15.74 14.40 18.53
N HIS A 5 -16.16 14.02 19.73
CA HIS A 5 -15.56 12.90 20.47
C HIS A 5 -15.79 11.55 19.77
N THR A 6 -16.95 11.35 19.16
CA THR A 6 -17.22 10.11 18.39
C THR A 6 -16.33 10.04 17.15
N ILE A 7 -16.15 11.15 16.44
CA ILE A 7 -15.27 11.25 15.27
C ILE A 7 -13.81 10.98 15.65
N GLU A 8 -13.32 11.58 16.74
CA GLU A 8 -11.96 11.37 17.25
C GLU A 8 -11.70 9.90 17.58
N LEU A 9 -12.67 9.24 18.22
CA LEU A 9 -12.58 7.81 18.55
C LEU A 9 -12.51 6.94 17.29
N ILE A 10 -13.35 7.21 16.29
CA ILE A 10 -13.35 6.46 15.04
C ILE A 10 -12.04 6.70 14.28
N GLY A 11 -11.59 7.94 14.15
CA GLY A 11 -10.32 8.28 13.51
C GLY A 11 -9.14 7.57 14.16
N SER A 12 -9.06 7.61 15.48
CA SER A 12 -8.02 6.92 16.26
C SER A 12 -8.06 5.40 16.09
N ALA A 13 -9.26 4.81 15.98
CA ALA A 13 -9.41 3.39 15.74
C ALA A 13 -8.91 2.98 14.33
N PHE A 14 -9.22 3.77 13.30
CA PHE A 14 -8.70 3.55 11.95
C PHE A 14 -7.17 3.73 11.89
N GLU A 15 -6.65 4.74 12.57
CA GLU A 15 -5.21 4.98 12.67
C GLU A 15 -4.50 3.77 13.29
N LEU A 16 -4.98 3.33 14.47
CA LEU A 16 -4.43 2.18 15.17
C LEU A 16 -4.51 0.90 14.32
N ALA A 17 -5.64 0.67 13.64
CA ALA A 17 -5.82 -0.48 12.76
C ALA A 17 -4.84 -0.44 11.58
N GLY A 18 -4.68 0.71 10.93
CA GLY A 18 -3.74 0.90 9.83
C GLY A 18 -2.29 0.64 10.25
N VAL A 19 -1.87 1.23 11.37
CA VAL A 19 -0.53 0.99 11.95
C VAL A 19 -0.35 -0.49 12.31
N ALA A 20 -1.35 -1.11 12.93
CA ALA A 20 -1.29 -2.52 13.30
C ALA A 20 -1.10 -3.43 12.08
N VAL A 21 -1.84 -3.19 10.99
CA VAL A 21 -1.67 -3.93 9.73
C VAL A 21 -0.27 -3.78 9.16
N LEU A 22 0.26 -2.55 9.13
CA LEU A 22 1.62 -2.29 8.64
C LEU A 22 2.66 -3.05 9.47
N VAL A 23 2.58 -2.94 10.79
CA VAL A 23 3.54 -3.56 11.71
C VAL A 23 3.44 -5.08 11.65
N ILE A 24 2.25 -5.65 11.83
CA ILE A 24 2.05 -7.11 11.86
C ILE A 24 2.39 -7.71 10.49
N GLY A 25 1.93 -7.11 9.41
CA GLY A 25 2.22 -7.54 8.04
C GLY A 25 3.72 -7.54 7.75
N SER A 26 4.42 -6.48 8.18
CA SER A 26 5.87 -6.37 8.03
C SER A 26 6.61 -7.43 8.83
N VAL A 27 6.29 -7.57 10.11
CA VAL A 27 6.92 -8.56 10.99
C VAL A 27 6.73 -9.98 10.46
N LEU A 28 5.52 -10.34 10.04
CA LEU A 28 5.23 -11.66 9.48
C LEU A 28 5.96 -11.91 8.16
N ALA A 29 6.05 -10.91 7.28
CA ALA A 29 6.76 -11.02 6.01
C ALA A 29 8.27 -11.24 6.25
N PHE A 30 8.88 -10.46 7.15
CA PHE A 30 10.28 -10.60 7.53
C PHE A 30 10.57 -11.92 8.23
N ALA A 31 9.74 -12.34 9.19
CA ALA A 31 9.91 -13.62 9.89
C ALA A 31 9.91 -14.80 8.90
N ARG A 32 8.95 -14.80 7.95
CA ARG A 32 8.90 -15.84 6.89
C ARG A 32 10.12 -15.82 5.98
N TYR A 33 10.64 -14.63 5.67
CA TYR A 33 11.85 -14.48 4.87
C TYR A 33 13.08 -15.07 5.58
N ILE A 34 13.29 -14.72 6.85
CA ILE A 34 14.40 -15.24 7.67
C ILE A 34 14.32 -16.77 7.78
N VAL A 35 13.13 -17.32 8.07
CA VAL A 35 12.92 -18.78 8.11
C VAL A 35 13.24 -19.43 6.77
N SER A 36 12.90 -18.79 5.64
CA SER A 36 13.21 -19.30 4.31
C SER A 36 14.71 -19.30 4.01
N LEU A 37 15.44 -18.28 4.46
CA LEU A 37 16.89 -18.19 4.31
C LEU A 37 17.61 -19.26 5.13
N ILE A 38 17.22 -19.45 6.40
CA ILE A 38 17.82 -20.47 7.28
C ILE A 38 17.57 -21.88 6.74
N ARG A 39 16.46 -22.11 6.05
CA ARG A 39 16.14 -23.40 5.42
C ARG A 39 16.80 -23.61 4.05
N LEU A 40 17.74 -22.75 3.64
CA LEU A 40 18.43 -22.78 2.33
C LEU A 40 17.49 -22.93 1.11
N ARG A 41 16.24 -22.42 1.20
CA ARG A 41 15.33 -22.38 0.04
C ARG A 41 15.72 -21.21 -0.84
N ASP A 42 15.66 -21.41 -2.17
CA ASP A 42 15.94 -20.44 -3.24
C ASP A 42 15.80 -18.97 -2.80
N GLY A 43 16.94 -18.35 -2.48
CA GLY A 43 17.03 -16.95 -2.03
C GLY A 43 16.29 -15.96 -2.93
N PRO A 44 16.35 -16.08 -4.28
CA PRO A 44 15.59 -15.20 -5.18
C PRO A 44 14.07 -15.31 -4.97
N MET A 45 13.54 -16.51 -4.73
CA MET A 45 12.12 -16.74 -4.49
C MET A 45 11.70 -16.29 -3.09
N ALA A 46 12.57 -16.42 -2.09
CA ALA A 46 12.33 -15.92 -0.74
C ALA A 46 12.19 -14.39 -0.74
N TYR A 47 13.08 -13.70 -1.44
CA TYR A 47 13.06 -12.24 -1.54
C TYR A 47 11.84 -11.72 -2.31
N ARG A 48 11.46 -12.39 -3.42
CA ARG A 48 10.23 -12.03 -4.14
C ARG A 48 8.98 -12.17 -3.26
N ARG A 49 8.90 -13.22 -2.43
CA ARG A 49 7.79 -13.41 -1.47
C ARG A 49 7.79 -12.36 -0.36
N LEU A 50 8.96 -11.95 0.14
CA LEU A 50 9.08 -10.86 1.10
C LEU A 50 8.45 -9.59 0.52
N ARG A 51 8.91 -9.15 -0.67
CA ARG A 51 8.39 -7.93 -1.31
C ARG A 51 6.89 -8.00 -1.57
N LEU A 52 6.37 -9.13 -2.06
CA LEU A 52 4.94 -9.31 -2.31
C LEU A 52 4.10 -9.21 -1.03
N ASN A 53 4.54 -9.85 0.05
CA ASN A 53 3.81 -9.81 1.32
C ASN A 53 3.87 -8.43 1.96
N LEU A 54 5.03 -7.76 1.92
CA LEU A 54 5.20 -6.38 2.37
C LEU A 54 4.30 -5.42 1.57
N GLY A 55 4.31 -5.53 0.24
CA GLY A 55 3.49 -4.69 -0.63
C GLY A 55 2.00 -4.81 -0.30
N ARG A 56 1.50 -6.04 -0.09
CA ARG A 56 0.10 -6.26 0.30
C ARG A 56 -0.25 -5.63 1.64
N SER A 57 0.58 -5.78 2.66
CA SER A 57 0.34 -5.15 3.97
C SER A 57 0.43 -3.63 3.90
N ILE A 58 1.34 -3.09 3.08
CA ILE A 58 1.51 -1.65 2.90
C ILE A 58 0.28 -1.04 2.24
N VAL A 59 -0.23 -1.63 1.16
CA VAL A 59 -1.43 -1.14 0.47
C VAL A 59 -2.63 -1.11 1.43
N LEU A 60 -2.91 -2.22 2.13
CA LEU A 60 -4.05 -2.31 3.04
C LEU A 60 -3.90 -1.38 4.25
N GLY A 61 -2.72 -1.33 4.86
CA GLY A 61 -2.46 -0.44 5.99
C GLY A 61 -2.60 1.03 5.61
N LEU A 62 -2.12 1.41 4.43
CA LEU A 62 -2.25 2.79 3.95
C LEU A 62 -3.68 3.16 3.50
N GLU A 63 -4.50 2.21 3.05
CA GLU A 63 -5.94 2.45 2.83
C GLU A 63 -6.64 2.83 4.14
N LEU A 64 -6.33 2.12 5.24
CA LEU A 64 -6.85 2.43 6.58
C LEU A 64 -6.33 3.77 7.13
N LEU A 65 -5.04 4.05 6.94
CA LEU A 65 -4.45 5.31 7.41
C LEU A 65 -5.00 6.53 6.69
N VAL A 66 -5.24 6.44 5.38
CA VAL A 66 -5.89 7.55 4.66
C VAL A 66 -7.33 7.77 5.13
N ALA A 67 -8.07 6.71 5.46
CA ALA A 67 -9.38 6.87 6.07
C ALA A 67 -9.29 7.61 7.42
N ALA A 68 -8.32 7.26 8.27
CA ALA A 68 -8.06 7.95 9.54
C ALA A 68 -7.75 9.45 9.33
N ASP A 69 -6.86 9.76 8.39
CA ASP A 69 -6.46 11.12 8.05
C ASP A 69 -7.64 11.96 7.52
N ILE A 70 -8.52 11.38 6.70
CA ILE A 70 -9.73 12.05 6.21
C ILE A 70 -10.69 12.35 7.38
N ILE A 71 -10.93 11.37 8.25
CA ILE A 71 -11.84 11.52 9.39
C ILE A 71 -11.35 12.63 10.33
N ASN A 72 -10.08 12.59 10.72
CA ASN A 72 -9.49 13.58 11.62
C ASN A 72 -9.41 14.99 10.98
N SER A 73 -9.06 15.07 9.69
CA SER A 73 -8.85 16.37 9.03
C SER A 73 -10.14 17.08 8.61
N VAL A 74 -11.11 16.36 8.05
CA VAL A 74 -12.33 16.97 7.46
C VAL A 74 -13.39 17.25 8.52
N ALA A 75 -13.50 16.41 9.55
CA ALA A 75 -14.66 16.42 10.44
C ALA A 75 -14.47 17.26 11.72
N ILE A 76 -13.23 17.59 12.10
CA ILE A 76 -12.94 18.32 13.35
C ILE A 76 -12.71 19.81 13.12
N ASN A 77 -11.99 20.21 12.06
CA ASN A 77 -11.79 21.62 11.66
C ASN A 77 -11.44 21.75 10.16
N PRO A 78 -12.39 22.07 9.27
CA PRO A 78 -12.10 22.26 7.85
C PRO A 78 -11.33 23.58 7.63
N THR A 79 -10.01 23.53 7.73
CA THR A 79 -9.11 24.65 7.38
C THR A 79 -8.29 24.33 6.14
N PHE A 80 -7.96 25.35 5.34
CA PHE A 80 -7.08 25.18 4.16
C PHE A 80 -5.70 24.60 4.53
N ALA A 81 -5.20 24.87 5.75
CA ALA A 81 -3.94 24.30 6.23
C ALA A 81 -4.03 22.78 6.45
N SER A 82 -5.10 22.30 7.09
CA SER A 82 -5.34 20.86 7.31
C SER A 82 -5.48 20.10 5.99
N VAL A 83 -6.18 20.68 5.01
CA VAL A 83 -6.30 20.11 3.66
C VAL A 83 -4.94 20.12 2.93
N GLY A 84 -4.13 21.16 3.10
CA GLY A 84 -2.79 21.24 2.51
C GLY A 84 -1.83 20.17 3.02
N VAL A 85 -1.84 19.89 4.33
CA VAL A 85 -1.04 18.80 4.92
C VAL A 85 -1.51 17.44 4.40
N LEU A 86 -2.82 17.19 4.35
CA LEU A 86 -3.39 15.97 3.78
C LEU A 86 -2.95 15.78 2.31
N GLY A 87 -3.05 16.84 1.50
CA GLY A 87 -2.61 16.83 0.11
C GLY A 87 -1.13 16.48 -0.04
N LEU A 88 -0.27 17.05 0.82
CA LEU A 88 1.16 16.76 0.83
C LEU A 88 1.45 15.30 1.21
N ILE A 89 0.78 14.75 2.22
CA ILE A 89 0.93 13.35 2.64
C ILE A 89 0.54 12.40 1.50
N VAL A 90 -0.60 12.65 0.85
CA VAL A 90 -1.06 11.86 -0.31
C VAL A 90 -0.06 11.94 -1.47
N LEU A 91 0.52 13.11 -1.73
CA LEU A 91 1.51 13.31 -2.79
C LEU A 91 2.79 12.52 -2.51
N VAL A 92 3.34 12.61 -1.30
CA VAL A 92 4.51 11.83 -0.88
C VAL A 92 4.24 10.33 -0.97
N ARG A 93 3.07 9.88 -0.49
CA ARG A 93 2.66 8.47 -0.57
C ARG A 93 2.62 7.98 -2.01
N THR A 94 2.00 8.74 -2.90
CA THR A 94 1.85 8.37 -4.31
C THR A 94 3.22 8.28 -4.97
N PHE A 95 4.09 9.26 -4.73
CA PHE A 95 5.45 9.28 -5.28
C PHE A 95 6.30 8.10 -4.78
N LEU A 96 6.33 7.83 -3.47
CA LEU A 96 7.11 6.73 -2.91
C LEU A 96 6.60 5.36 -3.34
N SER A 97 5.28 5.16 -3.32
CA SER A 97 4.66 3.91 -3.76
C SER A 97 4.99 3.63 -5.23
N TRP A 98 4.92 4.67 -6.06
CA TRP A 98 5.22 4.58 -7.48
C TRP A 98 6.72 4.34 -7.75
N SER A 99 7.61 5.06 -7.05
CA SER A 99 9.07 4.89 -7.16
C SER A 99 9.52 3.46 -6.82
N LEU A 100 9.01 2.90 -5.71
CA LEU A 100 9.29 1.52 -5.31
C LEU A 100 8.81 0.51 -6.36
N GLU A 101 7.65 0.74 -6.97
CA GLU A 101 7.11 -0.15 -7.98
C GLU A 101 7.95 -0.16 -9.27
N VAL A 102 8.50 0.99 -9.64
CA VAL A 102 9.45 1.12 -10.77
C VAL A 102 10.75 0.39 -10.46
N GLU A 103 11.33 0.57 -9.27
CA GLU A 103 12.57 -0.09 -8.87
C GLU A 103 12.44 -1.63 -8.84
N ILE A 104 11.30 -2.13 -8.34
CA ILE A 104 11.05 -3.58 -8.21
C ILE A 104 10.90 -4.26 -9.57
N ASN A 105 10.21 -3.61 -10.52
CA ASN A 105 9.86 -4.25 -11.78
C ASN A 105 10.80 -3.88 -12.92
N GLY A 106 11.64 -2.85 -12.77
CA GLY A 106 12.50 -2.33 -13.84
C GLY A 106 11.73 -1.73 -15.03
N GLU A 107 10.39 -1.75 -14.96
CA GLU A 107 9.46 -1.31 -15.98
C GLU A 107 8.48 -0.35 -15.34
N TRP A 108 8.22 0.75 -16.03
CA TRP A 108 7.23 1.72 -15.60
C TRP A 108 5.83 1.09 -15.61
N PRO A 109 4.93 1.44 -14.67
CA PRO A 109 3.60 0.83 -14.58
C PRO A 109 2.76 0.98 -15.85
N TRP A 110 2.96 2.04 -16.64
CA TRP A 110 2.29 2.21 -17.94
C TRP A 110 2.85 1.31 -19.06
N GLN A 111 3.99 0.65 -18.87
CA GLN A 111 4.52 -0.33 -19.83
C GLN A 111 3.79 -1.67 -19.72
N ARG A 112 3.32 -2.06 -18.53
CA ARG A 112 2.55 -3.30 -18.31
C ARG A 112 1.23 -3.35 -19.10
N LEU A 113 0.60 -2.21 -19.37
CA LEU A 113 -0.62 -2.15 -20.20
C LEU A 113 -0.39 -2.38 -21.70
N ARG A 114 0.87 -2.51 -22.16
CA ARG A 114 1.19 -2.72 -23.58
C ARG A 114 1.23 -4.18 -24.03
N PHE A 115 1.06 -5.17 -23.15
CA PHE A 115 1.16 -6.59 -23.49
C PHE A 115 -0.19 -7.33 -23.62
N HIS A 116 -1.25 -6.66 -24.08
CA HIS A 116 -2.52 -7.33 -24.49
C HIS A 116 -3.01 -6.91 -25.88
N LYS A 117 -2.15 -6.31 -26.70
CA LYS A 117 -2.52 -5.90 -28.06
C LYS A 117 -1.56 -6.54 -29.06
N GLY A 118 -1.84 -7.79 -29.44
CA GLY A 118 -1.14 -8.40 -30.58
C GLY A 118 -1.09 -9.93 -30.68
N GLU A 119 -2.03 -10.70 -30.10
CA GLU A 119 -2.26 -12.04 -30.66
C GLU A 119 -3.05 -11.83 -31.96
N PRO A 120 -2.47 -12.06 -33.16
CA PRO A 120 -3.27 -12.11 -34.38
C PRO A 120 -4.30 -13.25 -34.25
N PRO A 121 -5.52 -13.10 -34.80
CA PRO A 121 -6.51 -14.18 -34.78
C PRO A 121 -5.93 -15.43 -35.42
N ASP A 122 -6.23 -16.59 -34.81
CA ASP A 122 -5.80 -17.90 -35.31
C ASP A 122 -6.29 -18.06 -36.75
N PRO A 123 -5.38 -18.27 -37.73
CA PRO A 123 -5.76 -18.48 -39.13
C PRO A 123 -6.70 -19.66 -39.37
N ASN A 124 -6.91 -20.53 -38.37
CA ASN A 124 -7.77 -21.72 -38.47
C ASN A 124 -9.21 -21.52 -37.97
N GLU A 125 -9.62 -20.29 -37.62
CA GLU A 125 -11.02 -19.96 -37.26
C GLU A 125 -11.90 -19.49 -38.45
N LEU A 126 -11.46 -19.72 -39.70
CA LEU A 126 -12.27 -19.48 -40.91
C LEU A 126 -12.38 -20.74 -41.80
#